data_AF-A0A1H9YDS8-F1
#
_entry.id   AF-A0A1H9YDS8-F1
#
_cell.length_a   1.000
_cell.length_b   1.000
_cell.length_c   1.000
_cell.angle_alpha   90.00
_cell.angle_beta   90.00
_cell.angle_gamma   90.00
#
_symmetry.space_group_name_H-M   'P 1'
#
loop_
_entity.id
_entity.type
_entity.pdbx_description
1 polymer ?
#
loop_
_entity_poly.entity_id
_entity_poly.type
_entity_poly.pdbx_seq_one_letter_code
_entity_poly.pdbx_strand_id
1 'polypeptide(L)'
;MEIIIAKHSGFCKGVKGVVELVESHISPNTITYGPIVHNNSVVNYFKEKGVDYIDTQDEGELGRIKNKRIIIRAHGVPPRIIKALEENNQIIDGTCPFVKKVQKLAKEGIDKGRNLLILGEKEHPEIIGINGWAENKGLIIKDLEELKGINLYFPLTIVAQTTFKGEKFTEIIKFILDKYPGEDIEVHNTICGATHQRQKAVIDLAKEVDLCLVIGGKNSSNTRKLTSICQEIGVVTYQIEEAHQIDPKWLKNVKKLGIIGGASTPDWTIREVLGMVNEMNEMLNEQHHEEGQGVNEIWQRLEEAHQKGEIITGIVKEVVKGGLLVDLGVEAFMPASLLDTKYIEDLNQFVGQELKFFVKELDKERNKIILSRKDVLIKEQKEKEQEILQNLKEGQKVKGIVRRMTDFGVFVDLGGIDGLIHVSNLSWEKVDDPSTVLEVGQEVEAVVLKVDAEKGKVSLSLKATQPSPFEVHAKNLKKGDIITGKVVRLADFGAFVQIAPNVDGLVHVSQISDEHIKKPGDVLSIGQEVKVKVLDVDVAAKKLSLSIKEAKPKEDFTKYEQNENLNVTLGERFGDLFKKEE
;
A
#
# COMPACT_ATOMS: atom_id res chain seq x y z
N MET A 1 7.83 18.65 -9.97
CA MET A 1 8.93 19.59 -9.68
C MET A 1 8.79 20.82 -10.57
N GLU A 2 8.95 22.03 -10.04
CA GLU A 2 9.00 23.29 -10.81
C GLU A 2 10.45 23.57 -11.24
N ILE A 3 10.68 23.92 -12.51
CA ILE A 3 12.02 24.21 -13.05
C ILE A 3 12.13 25.70 -13.39
N ILE A 4 13.11 26.38 -12.81
CA ILE A 4 13.37 27.82 -12.96
C ILE A 4 14.74 28.01 -13.62
N ILE A 5 14.76 28.66 -14.79
CA ILE A 5 16.00 28.98 -15.50
C ILE A 5 16.39 30.42 -15.16
N ALA A 6 17.65 30.65 -14.78
CA ALA A 6 18.15 32.00 -14.54
C ALA A 6 17.97 32.89 -15.79
N LYS A 7 17.48 34.13 -15.62
CA LYS A 7 17.27 35.09 -16.73
C LYS A 7 18.51 35.38 -17.58
N HIS A 8 19.70 35.16 -17.02
CA HIS A 8 20.99 35.36 -17.68
C HIS A 8 21.79 34.04 -17.81
N SER A 9 21.09 32.92 -18.04
CA SER A 9 21.68 31.60 -18.27
C SER A 9 22.22 31.45 -19.70
N GLY A 10 23.30 30.68 -19.87
CA GLY A 10 23.79 30.27 -21.20
C GLY A 10 24.62 31.33 -21.91
N PHE A 11 24.48 31.48 -23.23
CA PHE A 11 25.27 32.46 -23.96
C PHE A 11 24.94 33.90 -23.58
N CYS A 12 25.94 34.79 -23.60
CA CYS A 12 25.67 36.22 -23.45
C CYS A 12 24.93 36.75 -24.69
N LYS A 13 24.24 37.90 -24.59
CA LYS A 13 23.48 38.47 -25.72
C LYS A 13 24.30 38.60 -27.01
N GLY A 14 25.58 38.95 -26.92
CA GLY A 14 26.47 39.06 -28.07
C GLY A 14 26.76 37.71 -28.72
N VAL A 15 27.02 36.68 -27.91
CA VAL A 15 27.25 35.31 -28.41
C VAL A 15 25.98 34.71 -28.99
N LYS A 16 24.85 34.85 -28.28
CA LYS A 16 23.56 34.34 -28.74
C LYS A 16 23.19 34.93 -30.10
N GLY A 17 23.36 36.24 -30.27
CA GLY A 17 23.10 36.92 -31.54
C GLY A 17 23.95 36.36 -32.70
N VAL A 18 25.25 36.11 -32.50
CA VAL A 18 26.08 35.56 -33.59
C VAL A 18 25.77 34.08 -33.86
N VAL A 19 25.43 33.29 -32.85
CA VAL A 19 25.03 31.88 -33.03
C VAL A 19 23.74 31.79 -33.84
N GLU A 20 22.70 32.55 -33.47
CA GLU A 20 21.42 32.62 -34.20
C GLU A 20 21.61 33.15 -35.64
N LEU A 21 22.53 34.10 -35.82
CA LEU A 21 22.89 34.64 -37.12
C LEU A 21 23.52 33.57 -38.02
N VAL A 22 24.41 32.74 -37.48
CA VAL A 22 25.00 31.63 -38.23
C VAL A 22 23.94 30.57 -38.53
N GLU A 23 23.11 30.20 -37.57
CA GLU A 23 22.04 29.21 -37.75
C GLU A 23 21.04 29.60 -38.85
N SER A 24 20.63 30.88 -38.89
CA SER A 24 19.72 31.40 -39.92
C SER A 24 20.32 31.48 -41.32
N HIS A 25 21.65 31.34 -41.44
CA HIS A 25 22.38 31.48 -42.70
C HIS A 25 23.18 30.24 -43.09
N ILE A 26 22.88 29.07 -42.51
CA ILE A 26 23.56 27.82 -42.83
C ILE A 26 23.40 27.51 -44.32
N SER A 27 24.54 27.41 -45.02
CA SER A 27 24.62 27.01 -46.41
C SER A 27 26.03 26.51 -46.73
N PRO A 28 26.24 25.71 -47.79
CA PRO A 28 27.58 25.29 -48.23
C PRO A 28 28.53 26.43 -48.60
N ASN A 29 27.99 27.64 -48.82
CA ASN A 29 28.76 28.84 -49.12
C ASN A 29 28.97 29.74 -47.91
N THR A 30 28.47 29.36 -46.73
CA THR A 30 28.62 30.12 -45.50
C THR A 30 29.89 29.69 -44.78
N ILE A 31 30.73 30.64 -44.43
CA ILE A 31 31.91 30.44 -43.57
C ILE A 31 31.93 31.53 -42.49
N THR A 32 32.68 31.32 -41.43
CA THR A 32 32.86 32.32 -40.37
C THR A 32 34.29 32.83 -40.31
N TYR A 33 34.48 34.09 -39.94
CA TYR A 33 35.81 34.65 -39.72
C TYR A 33 36.23 34.46 -38.26
N GLY A 34 37.15 33.52 -38.06
CA GLY A 34 37.56 32.95 -36.79
C GLY A 34 36.50 32.05 -36.17
N PRO A 35 36.83 31.35 -35.08
CA PRO A 35 35.82 30.63 -34.32
C PRO A 35 34.76 31.62 -33.81
N ILE A 36 33.48 31.32 -34.08
CA ILE A 36 32.33 32.17 -33.71
C ILE A 36 32.35 32.48 -32.21
N VAL A 37 32.75 31.48 -31.41
CA VAL A 37 32.97 31.53 -29.97
C VAL A 37 34.10 30.60 -29.56
N HIS A 38 34.68 30.86 -28.38
CA HIS A 38 35.69 29.97 -27.78
C HIS A 38 35.01 28.78 -27.07
N ASN A 39 34.22 28.00 -27.81
CA ASN A 39 33.62 26.74 -27.35
C ASN A 39 33.68 25.71 -28.48
N ASN A 40 34.42 24.62 -28.25
CA ASN A 40 34.70 23.61 -29.27
C ASN A 40 33.44 22.86 -29.73
N SER A 41 32.48 22.64 -28.82
CA SER A 41 31.20 21.99 -29.14
C SER A 41 30.39 22.84 -30.13
N VAL A 42 30.44 24.16 -30.00
CA VAL A 42 29.78 25.10 -30.93
C VAL A 42 30.45 25.08 -32.29
N VAL A 43 31.79 25.10 -32.31
CA VAL A 43 32.57 25.06 -33.55
C VAL A 43 32.30 23.74 -34.30
N ASN A 44 32.31 22.62 -33.59
CA ASN A 44 32.02 21.31 -34.17
C ASN A 44 30.59 21.21 -34.70
N TYR A 45 29.60 21.72 -33.95
CA TYR A 45 28.20 21.75 -34.38
C TYR A 45 28.01 22.46 -35.73
N PHE A 46 28.65 23.61 -35.93
CA PHE A 46 28.57 24.32 -37.21
C PHE A 46 29.37 23.63 -38.31
N LYS A 47 30.51 23.02 -37.97
CA LYS A 47 31.32 22.25 -38.92
C LYS A 47 30.56 21.04 -39.47
N GLU A 48 29.84 20.31 -38.61
CA GLU A 48 28.97 19.19 -39.00
C GLU A 48 27.81 19.64 -39.92
N LYS A 49 27.35 20.89 -39.75
CA LYS A 49 26.35 21.53 -40.63
C LYS A 49 26.96 22.19 -41.88
N GLY A 50 28.25 21.98 -42.15
CA GLY A 50 28.94 22.45 -43.35
C GLY A 50 29.41 23.90 -43.30
N VAL A 51 29.46 24.53 -42.11
CA VAL A 51 29.97 25.89 -41.90
C VAL A 51 31.33 25.81 -41.20
N ASP A 52 32.41 26.01 -41.95
CA ASP A 52 33.77 26.06 -41.41
C ASP A 52 34.20 27.50 -41.11
N TYR A 53 35.37 27.68 -40.49
CA TYR A 53 35.93 29.00 -40.21
C TYR A 53 37.29 29.23 -40.89
N ILE A 54 37.60 30.51 -41.14
CA ILE A 54 38.89 30.99 -41.61
C ILE A 54 39.53 31.84 -40.52
N ASP A 55 40.79 31.62 -40.18
CA ASP A 55 41.47 32.39 -39.12
C ASP A 55 42.88 32.82 -39.57
N THR A 56 42.93 33.52 -40.71
CA THR A 56 44.15 34.11 -41.26
C THR A 56 44.09 35.64 -41.18
N GLN A 57 45.24 36.25 -40.90
CA GLN A 57 45.42 37.71 -40.89
C GLN A 57 45.98 38.22 -42.24
N ASP A 58 46.34 37.32 -43.16
CA ASP A 58 46.91 37.64 -44.47
C ASP A 58 45.83 38.13 -45.44
N GLU A 59 45.92 39.40 -45.85
CA GLU A 59 44.96 40.04 -46.74
C GLU A 59 44.95 39.44 -48.16
N GLY A 60 46.09 38.91 -48.61
CA GLY A 60 46.20 38.23 -49.90
C GLY A 60 45.51 36.87 -49.91
N GLU A 61 45.57 36.13 -48.79
CA GLU A 61 44.77 34.90 -48.62
C GLU A 61 43.28 35.19 -48.55
N LEU A 62 42.89 36.24 -47.81
CA LEU A 62 41.50 36.66 -47.66
C LEU A 62 40.89 37.11 -49.00
N GLY A 63 41.62 37.88 -49.81
CA GLY A 63 41.17 38.33 -51.12
C GLY A 63 41.01 37.21 -52.17
N ARG A 64 41.61 36.03 -51.94
CA ARG A 64 41.41 34.84 -52.79
C ARG A 64 40.08 34.15 -52.53
N ILE A 65 39.43 34.41 -51.40
CA ILE A 65 38.13 33.84 -51.06
C ILE A 65 37.07 34.56 -51.89
N LYS A 66 36.24 33.79 -52.60
CA LYS A 66 35.22 34.33 -53.50
C LYS A 66 33.91 33.58 -53.36
N ASN A 67 32.81 34.28 -53.61
CA ASN A 67 31.45 33.73 -53.65
C ASN A 67 31.04 33.05 -52.33
N LYS A 68 31.57 33.52 -51.20
CA LYS A 68 31.20 33.06 -49.87
C LYS A 68 30.32 34.08 -49.16
N ARG A 69 29.54 33.59 -48.21
CA ARG A 69 28.87 34.39 -47.19
C ARG A 69 29.72 34.29 -45.93
N ILE A 70 30.29 35.40 -45.49
CA ILE A 70 31.26 35.43 -44.40
C ILE A 70 30.63 36.11 -43.20
N ILE A 71 30.48 35.36 -42.12
CA ILE A 71 29.93 35.87 -40.87
C ILE A 71 31.09 36.26 -39.95
N ILE A 72 31.11 37.53 -39.54
CA ILE A 72 32.11 38.06 -38.60
C ILE A 72 31.77 37.60 -37.17
N ARG A 73 32.77 37.09 -36.44
CA ARG A 73 32.63 36.67 -35.04
C ARG A 73 32.25 37.81 -34.09
N ALA A 74 31.72 37.45 -32.90
CA ALA A 74 31.25 38.41 -31.90
C ALA A 74 32.32 39.41 -31.41
N HIS A 75 33.60 39.03 -31.43
CA HIS A 75 34.73 39.89 -31.05
C HIS A 75 35.04 40.99 -32.07
N GLY A 76 34.41 40.94 -33.25
CA GLY A 76 34.68 41.86 -34.34
C GLY A 76 36.05 41.65 -34.98
N VAL A 77 36.31 42.48 -35.98
CA VAL A 77 37.56 42.46 -36.76
C VAL A 77 37.98 43.89 -37.14
N PRO A 78 39.27 44.10 -37.46
CA PRO A 78 39.76 45.35 -38.03
C PRO A 78 39.07 45.72 -39.36
N PRO A 79 38.89 47.01 -39.69
CA PRO A 79 38.32 47.45 -40.96
C PRO A 79 39.08 46.94 -42.21
N ARG A 80 40.41 46.76 -42.11
CA ARG A 80 41.23 46.20 -43.20
C ARG A 80 40.81 44.78 -43.59
N ILE A 81 40.45 43.95 -42.61
CA ILE A 81 39.99 42.58 -42.82
C ILE A 81 38.62 42.57 -43.49
N ILE A 82 37.71 43.45 -43.06
CA ILE A 82 36.38 43.60 -43.68
C ILE A 82 36.54 43.96 -45.16
N LYS A 83 37.38 44.96 -45.47
CA LYS A 83 37.65 45.38 -46.86
C LYS A 83 38.22 44.25 -47.71
N ALA A 84 39.22 43.52 -47.20
CA ALA A 84 39.84 42.40 -47.92
C ALA A 84 38.84 41.28 -48.25
N LEU A 85 37.82 41.09 -47.41
CA LEU A 85 36.79 40.09 -47.60
C LEU A 85 35.61 40.57 -48.46
N GLU A 86 35.25 41.85 -48.39
CA GLU A 86 34.03 42.41 -48.99
C GLU A 86 34.06 42.44 -50.53
N GLU A 87 35.24 42.55 -51.16
CA GLU A 87 35.36 42.72 -52.62
C GLU A 87 34.68 41.61 -53.45
N ASN A 88 34.57 40.39 -52.92
CA ASN A 88 34.05 39.23 -53.66
C ASN A 88 33.08 38.36 -52.84
N ASN A 89 32.63 38.82 -51.67
CA ASN A 89 31.85 38.02 -50.72
C ASN A 89 30.72 38.83 -50.08
N GLN A 90 29.70 38.12 -49.58
CA GLN A 90 28.65 38.73 -48.78
C GLN A 90 29.07 38.74 -47.31
N ILE A 91 29.34 39.92 -46.76
CA ILE A 91 29.70 40.07 -45.33
C ILE A 91 28.44 40.19 -44.48
N ILE A 92 28.38 39.43 -43.41
CA ILE A 92 27.36 39.55 -42.38
C ILE A 92 28.05 39.82 -41.04
N ASP A 93 27.81 41.01 -40.48
CA ASP A 93 28.51 41.46 -39.29
C ASP A 93 27.83 40.98 -38.00
N GLY A 94 28.35 39.89 -37.44
CA GLY A 94 27.95 39.32 -36.15
C GLY A 94 28.64 39.92 -34.93
N THR A 95 29.34 41.05 -35.06
CA THR A 95 30.05 41.68 -33.93
C THR A 95 29.07 42.08 -32.82
N CYS A 96 29.43 41.80 -31.58
CA CYS A 96 28.63 42.15 -30.40
C CYS A 96 28.36 43.67 -30.36
N PRO A 97 27.13 44.12 -30.07
CA PRO A 97 26.81 45.56 -30.01
C PRO A 97 27.66 46.35 -29.01
N PHE A 98 28.09 45.72 -27.91
CA PHE A 98 29.01 46.33 -26.95
C PHE A 98 30.40 46.53 -27.56
N VAL A 99 30.90 45.55 -28.30
CA VAL A 99 32.19 45.64 -29.00
C VAL A 99 32.13 46.71 -30.11
N LYS A 100 31.04 46.76 -30.90
CA LYS A 100 30.83 47.83 -31.89
C LYS A 100 30.87 49.21 -31.25
N LYS A 101 30.29 49.36 -30.06
CA LYS A 101 30.34 50.62 -29.29
C LYS A 101 31.79 50.97 -28.91
N VAL A 102 32.60 50.02 -28.46
CA VAL A 102 34.01 50.26 -28.13
C VAL A 102 34.82 50.65 -29.37
N GLN A 103 34.63 49.94 -30.48
CA GLN A 103 35.27 50.25 -31.77
C GLN A 103 34.94 51.66 -32.25
N LYS A 104 33.66 52.06 -32.13
CA LYS A 104 33.21 53.41 -32.46
C LYS A 104 33.86 54.47 -31.57
N LEU A 105 33.90 54.27 -30.25
CA LEU A 105 34.55 55.20 -29.32
C LEU A 105 36.05 55.33 -29.58
N ALA A 106 36.73 54.21 -29.85
CA ALA A 106 38.15 54.19 -30.20
C ALA A 106 38.43 54.99 -31.47
N LYS A 107 37.60 54.81 -32.51
CA LYS A 107 37.68 55.58 -33.75
C LYS A 107 37.39 57.07 -33.50
N GLU A 108 36.32 57.41 -32.78
CA GLU A 108 35.96 58.79 -32.47
C GLU A 108 37.05 59.51 -31.68
N GLY A 109 37.74 58.83 -30.77
CA GLY A 109 38.89 59.38 -30.05
C GLY A 109 40.02 59.79 -31.00
N ILE A 110 40.41 58.89 -31.91
CA ILE A 110 41.45 59.16 -32.92
C ILE A 110 41.00 60.25 -33.91
N ASP A 111 39.75 60.21 -34.38
CA ASP A 111 39.19 61.21 -35.31
C ASP A 111 39.16 62.62 -34.68
N LYS A 112 39.03 62.71 -33.34
CA LYS A 112 39.15 63.96 -32.57
C LYS A 112 40.61 64.38 -32.29
N GLY A 113 41.60 63.62 -32.76
CA GLY A 113 43.02 63.87 -32.53
C GLY A 113 43.50 63.52 -31.11
N ARG A 114 42.77 62.68 -30.37
CA ARG A 114 43.15 62.24 -29.02
C ARG A 114 44.02 60.99 -29.10
N ASN A 115 44.92 60.83 -28.14
CA ASN A 115 45.63 59.58 -27.93
C ASN A 115 44.67 58.54 -27.35
N LEU A 116 44.92 57.26 -27.65
CA LEU A 116 44.04 56.17 -27.21
C LEU A 116 44.79 55.19 -26.32
N LEU A 117 44.25 54.92 -25.14
CA LEU A 117 44.68 53.84 -24.25
C LEU A 117 43.59 52.76 -24.21
N ILE A 118 43.97 51.52 -24.51
CA ILE A 118 43.10 50.35 -24.53
C ILE A 118 43.53 49.41 -23.42
N LEU A 119 42.64 49.18 -22.45
CA LEU A 119 42.88 48.26 -21.34
C LEU A 119 42.43 46.85 -21.72
N GLY A 120 43.37 45.92 -21.88
CA GLY A 120 43.08 44.54 -22.26
C GLY A 120 44.29 43.73 -22.69
N GLU A 121 44.04 42.48 -23.09
CA GLU A 121 45.10 41.57 -23.55
C GLU A 121 45.44 41.85 -25.03
N LYS A 122 46.72 42.17 -25.31
CA LYS A 122 47.19 42.59 -26.64
C LYS A 122 46.88 41.60 -27.77
N GLU A 123 46.94 40.30 -27.47
CA GLU A 123 46.70 39.22 -28.42
C GLU A 123 45.23 38.86 -28.56
N HIS A 124 44.35 39.45 -27.75
CA HIS A 124 42.94 39.10 -27.77
C HIS A 124 42.24 39.63 -29.04
N PRO A 125 41.45 38.80 -29.76
CA PRO A 125 40.72 39.19 -30.96
C PRO A 125 39.97 40.52 -30.88
N GLU A 126 39.30 40.76 -29.76
CA GLU A 126 38.54 42.00 -29.52
C GLU A 126 39.45 43.24 -29.50
N ILE A 127 40.62 43.14 -28.85
CA ILE A 127 41.57 44.25 -28.74
C ILE A 127 42.22 44.53 -30.10
N ILE A 128 42.57 43.49 -30.85
CA ILE A 128 43.04 43.61 -32.23
C ILE A 128 41.98 44.33 -33.08
N GLY A 129 40.71 43.96 -32.92
CA GLY A 129 39.58 44.63 -33.55
C GLY A 129 39.50 46.12 -33.18
N ILE A 130 39.41 46.43 -31.88
CA ILE A 130 39.32 47.82 -31.38
C ILE A 130 40.48 48.67 -31.88
N ASN A 131 41.72 48.19 -31.73
CA ASN A 131 42.89 48.94 -32.17
C ASN A 131 42.92 49.09 -33.70
N GLY A 132 42.46 48.09 -34.45
CA GLY A 132 42.32 48.18 -35.90
C GLY A 132 41.35 49.28 -36.36
N TRP A 133 40.27 49.52 -35.61
CA TRP A 133 39.36 50.64 -35.87
C TRP A 133 39.96 52.02 -35.51
N ALA A 134 40.98 52.03 -34.66
CA ALA A 134 41.78 53.18 -34.27
C ALA A 134 43.08 53.32 -35.09
N GLU A 135 43.12 52.78 -36.32
CA GLU A 135 44.29 52.82 -37.21
C GLU A 135 45.58 52.24 -36.58
N ASN A 136 45.43 51.32 -35.62
CA ASN A 136 46.51 50.75 -34.80
C ASN A 136 47.32 51.78 -33.98
N LYS A 137 46.75 52.97 -33.73
CA LYS A 137 47.40 54.04 -32.95
C LYS A 137 47.18 53.93 -31.44
N GLY A 138 46.39 52.96 -30.99
CA GLY A 138 46.10 52.74 -29.58
C GLY A 138 47.26 52.08 -28.82
N LEU A 139 47.57 52.60 -27.65
CA LEU A 139 48.44 51.97 -26.67
C LEU A 139 47.66 50.90 -25.91
N ILE A 140 48.16 49.67 -25.83
CA ILE A 140 47.48 48.55 -25.16
C ILE A 140 48.25 48.16 -23.91
N ILE A 141 47.55 48.06 -22.77
CA ILE A 141 48.09 47.57 -21.50
C ILE A 141 47.14 46.59 -20.83
N LYS A 142 47.68 45.59 -20.13
CA LYS A 142 46.86 44.58 -19.41
C LYS A 142 46.74 44.83 -17.90
N ASP A 143 47.65 45.62 -17.32
CA ASP A 143 47.73 45.90 -15.89
C ASP A 143 48.50 47.21 -15.59
N LEU A 144 48.55 47.55 -14.30
CA LEU A 144 49.21 48.75 -13.80
C LEU A 144 50.74 48.68 -13.95
N GLU A 145 51.34 47.49 -13.98
CA GLU A 145 52.79 47.34 -14.08
C GLU A 145 53.29 47.77 -15.46
N GLU A 146 52.59 47.36 -16.52
CA GLU A 146 52.88 47.80 -17.89
C GLU A 146 52.78 49.32 -18.03
N LEU A 147 51.82 49.95 -17.34
CA LEU A 147 51.65 51.41 -17.39
C LEU A 147 52.81 52.18 -16.75
N LYS A 148 53.43 51.65 -15.68
CA LYS A 148 54.50 52.36 -14.94
C LYS A 148 55.72 52.68 -15.82
N GLY A 149 55.96 51.89 -16.86
CA GLY A 149 57.07 52.07 -17.81
C GLY A 149 56.74 52.90 -19.05
N ILE A 150 55.52 53.43 -19.18
CA ILE A 150 55.06 54.08 -20.41
C ILE A 150 54.65 55.53 -20.13
N ASN A 151 55.05 56.43 -21.03
CA ASN A 151 54.59 57.81 -21.03
C ASN A 151 53.24 57.91 -21.75
N LEU A 152 52.27 58.54 -21.09
CA LEU A 152 50.98 58.89 -21.69
C LEU A 152 51.06 60.27 -22.34
N TYR A 153 50.33 60.43 -23.43
CA TYR A 153 50.20 61.67 -24.17
C TYR A 153 48.75 62.17 -24.13
N PHE A 154 48.56 63.47 -24.03
CA PHE A 154 47.25 64.12 -23.86
C PHE A 154 46.93 65.01 -25.08
N PRO A 155 45.65 65.20 -25.43
CA PRO A 155 44.45 64.66 -24.78
C PRO A 155 44.32 63.14 -24.93
N LEU A 156 43.78 62.46 -23.92
CA LEU A 156 43.74 60.99 -23.82
C LEU A 156 42.29 60.48 -23.78
N THR A 157 42.00 59.41 -24.51
CA THR A 157 40.76 58.63 -24.41
C THR A 157 41.12 57.22 -23.93
N ILE A 158 40.40 56.73 -22.93
CA ILE A 158 40.62 55.41 -22.33
C ILE A 158 39.38 54.54 -22.57
N VAL A 159 39.59 53.37 -23.16
CA VAL A 159 38.59 52.32 -23.34
C VAL A 159 39.11 51.00 -22.77
N ALA A 160 38.22 50.05 -22.50
CA ALA A 160 38.57 48.73 -22.00
C ALA A 160 37.95 47.60 -22.84
N GLN A 161 38.61 46.45 -22.84
CA GLN A 161 38.04 45.20 -23.31
C GLN A 161 36.73 44.90 -22.55
N THR A 162 35.71 44.40 -23.24
CA THR A 162 34.40 44.12 -22.64
C THR A 162 34.46 43.08 -21.52
N THR A 163 35.48 42.23 -21.51
CA THR A 163 35.76 41.21 -20.48
C THR A 163 36.82 41.62 -19.46
N PHE A 164 37.30 42.88 -19.48
CA PHE A 164 38.32 43.36 -18.54
C PHE A 164 37.83 43.35 -17.08
N LYS A 165 38.74 43.18 -16.12
CA LYS A 165 38.39 43.15 -14.69
C LYS A 165 38.12 44.56 -14.17
N GLY A 166 36.95 44.78 -13.57
CA GLY A 166 36.54 46.09 -13.03
C GLY A 166 37.47 46.64 -11.95
N GLU A 167 37.99 45.79 -11.06
CA GLU A 167 38.95 46.20 -10.01
C GLU A 167 40.24 46.77 -10.63
N LYS A 168 40.82 46.05 -11.60
CA LYS A 168 42.00 46.51 -12.34
C LYS A 168 41.72 47.81 -13.11
N PHE A 169 40.53 47.92 -13.71
CA PHE A 169 40.12 49.15 -14.39
C PHE A 169 40.15 50.34 -13.43
N THR A 170 39.49 50.23 -12.27
CA THR A 170 39.46 51.29 -11.26
C THR A 170 40.85 51.63 -10.74
N GLU A 171 41.70 50.64 -10.49
CA GLU A 171 43.08 50.83 -10.05
C GLU A 171 43.90 51.64 -11.07
N ILE A 172 43.85 51.25 -12.36
CA ILE A 172 44.57 51.93 -13.44
C ILE A 172 44.07 53.37 -13.61
N ILE A 173 42.74 53.57 -13.67
CA ILE A 173 42.16 54.91 -13.82
C ILE A 173 42.55 55.81 -12.65
N LYS A 174 42.48 55.30 -11.42
CA LYS A 174 42.89 56.06 -10.23
C LYS A 174 44.35 56.47 -10.32
N PHE A 175 45.25 55.55 -10.67
CA PHE A 175 46.67 55.86 -10.83
C PHE A 175 46.92 56.94 -11.90
N ILE A 176 46.22 56.86 -13.04
CA ILE A 176 46.37 57.86 -14.11
C ILE A 176 45.90 59.25 -13.64
N LEU A 177 44.73 59.33 -13.01
CA LEU A 177 44.18 60.60 -12.51
C LEU A 177 45.05 61.20 -11.39
N ASP A 178 45.61 60.37 -10.52
CA ASP A 178 46.50 60.80 -9.43
C ASP A 178 47.86 61.29 -9.98
N LYS A 179 48.40 60.64 -11.03
CA LYS A 179 49.70 60.97 -11.63
C LYS A 179 49.64 62.17 -12.57
N TYR A 180 48.51 62.39 -13.24
CA TYR A 180 48.31 63.43 -14.24
C TYR A 180 47.11 64.33 -13.90
N PRO A 181 47.13 65.02 -12.74
CA PRO A 181 46.03 65.87 -12.34
C PRO A 181 45.90 67.08 -13.28
N GLY A 182 44.71 67.30 -13.84
CA GLY A 182 44.40 68.44 -14.69
C GLY A 182 44.60 68.24 -16.20
N GLU A 183 45.09 67.07 -16.62
CA GLU A 183 45.14 66.70 -18.03
C GLU A 183 43.76 66.35 -18.61
N ASP A 184 43.59 66.50 -19.92
CA ASP A 184 42.34 66.16 -20.61
C ASP A 184 42.24 64.63 -20.83
N ILE A 185 41.44 63.97 -19.98
CA ILE A 185 41.28 62.51 -19.96
C ILE A 185 39.79 62.15 -20.07
N GLU A 186 39.44 61.44 -21.14
CA GLU A 186 38.10 60.91 -21.39
C GLU A 186 38.08 59.42 -21.06
N VAL A 187 37.41 59.04 -19.96
CA VAL A 187 37.33 57.66 -19.51
C VAL A 187 36.00 57.04 -19.92
N HIS A 188 36.04 56.00 -20.74
CA HIS A 188 34.89 55.19 -21.06
C HIS A 188 35.00 53.81 -20.42
N ASN A 189 34.19 53.55 -19.39
CA ASN A 189 34.03 52.19 -18.88
C ASN A 189 33.19 51.37 -19.87
N THR A 190 33.88 50.61 -20.72
CA THR A 190 33.29 49.76 -21.75
C THR A 190 33.18 48.29 -21.35
N ILE A 191 33.42 47.97 -20.08
CA ILE A 191 33.31 46.60 -19.54
C ILE A 191 31.84 46.17 -19.57
N CYS A 192 31.57 44.97 -20.09
CA CYS A 192 30.23 44.44 -20.18
C CYS A 192 29.75 43.93 -18.82
N GLY A 193 28.55 44.35 -18.40
CA GLY A 193 27.91 43.90 -17.15
C GLY A 193 27.44 42.44 -17.14
N ALA A 194 27.70 41.64 -18.19
CA ALA A 194 27.16 40.29 -18.32
C ALA A 194 27.55 39.37 -17.15
N THR A 195 28.78 39.49 -16.62
CA THR A 195 29.22 38.72 -15.45
C THR A 195 28.46 39.12 -14.18
N HIS A 196 28.29 40.43 -13.94
CA HIS A 196 27.57 40.92 -12.78
C HIS A 196 26.06 40.58 -12.85
N GLN A 197 25.46 40.70 -14.03
CA GLN A 197 24.08 40.30 -14.28
C GLN A 197 23.84 38.81 -14.01
N ARG A 198 24.80 37.94 -14.37
CA ARG A 198 24.75 36.50 -14.07
C ARG A 198 24.86 36.20 -12.59
N GLN A 199 25.82 36.83 -11.91
CA GLN A 199 25.99 36.67 -10.48
C GLN A 199 24.73 37.11 -9.73
N LYS A 200 24.16 38.26 -10.09
CA LYS A 200 22.88 38.71 -9.54
C LYS A 200 21.75 37.72 -9.83
N ALA A 201 21.63 37.25 -11.08
CA ALA A 201 20.63 36.25 -11.44
C ALA A 201 20.78 34.93 -10.66
N VAL A 202 22.01 34.51 -10.36
CA VAL A 202 22.25 33.31 -9.55
C VAL A 202 21.92 33.53 -8.08
N ILE A 203 22.19 34.72 -7.55
CA ILE A 203 21.82 35.10 -6.18
C ILE A 203 20.29 35.08 -6.03
N ASP A 204 19.58 35.66 -6.99
CA ASP A 204 18.12 35.70 -6.98
C ASP A 204 17.55 34.28 -7.14
N LEU A 205 18.09 33.47 -8.06
CA LEU A 205 17.68 32.08 -8.27
C LEU A 205 17.92 31.21 -7.03
N ALA A 206 19.12 31.28 -6.43
CA ALA A 206 19.52 30.45 -5.30
C ALA A 206 18.67 30.68 -4.04
N LYS A 207 18.00 31.84 -3.93
CA LYS A 207 17.08 32.13 -2.81
C LYS A 207 15.70 31.50 -2.97
N GLU A 208 15.34 31.07 -4.18
CA GLU A 208 13.99 30.63 -4.53
C GLU A 208 13.89 29.13 -4.84
N VAL A 209 15.01 28.41 -4.90
CA VAL A 209 15.10 27.00 -5.32
C VAL A 209 15.68 26.10 -4.23
N ASP A 210 15.30 24.82 -4.23
CA ASP A 210 15.82 23.83 -3.29
C ASP A 210 17.16 23.25 -3.77
N LEU A 211 17.34 23.18 -5.09
CA LEU A 211 18.53 22.68 -5.76
C LEU A 211 18.90 23.57 -6.94
N CYS A 212 20.19 23.81 -7.15
CA CYS A 212 20.71 24.57 -8.28
C CYS A 212 21.68 23.73 -9.13
N LEU A 213 21.39 23.58 -10.41
CA LEU A 213 22.28 22.98 -11.41
C LEU A 213 23.04 24.07 -12.15
N VAL A 214 24.36 24.07 -11.99
CA VAL A 214 25.26 24.99 -12.68
C VAL A 214 25.90 24.26 -13.86
N ILE A 215 25.57 24.67 -15.09
CA ILE A 215 26.02 24.02 -16.31
C ILE A 215 27.27 24.74 -16.84
N GLY A 216 28.39 24.05 -16.92
CA GLY A 216 29.60 24.48 -17.61
C GLY A 216 30.88 23.82 -17.08
N GLY A 217 31.94 23.98 -17.87
CA GLY A 217 33.25 23.36 -17.61
C GLY A 217 33.81 23.60 -16.21
N LYS A 218 34.38 22.57 -15.57
CA LYS A 218 35.06 22.68 -14.26
C LYS A 218 36.24 23.66 -14.28
N ASN A 219 36.87 23.83 -15.44
CA ASN A 219 37.98 24.76 -15.63
C ASN A 219 37.53 26.23 -15.84
N SER A 220 36.24 26.49 -16.08
CA SER A 220 35.71 27.84 -16.28
C SER A 220 35.71 28.62 -14.97
N SER A 221 36.51 29.69 -14.90
CA SER A 221 36.55 30.59 -13.73
C SER A 221 35.17 31.23 -13.44
N ASN A 222 34.42 31.58 -14.49
CA ASN A 222 33.09 32.16 -14.33
C ASN A 222 32.09 31.13 -13.81
N THR A 223 32.12 29.91 -14.32
CA THR A 223 31.21 28.84 -13.88
C THR A 223 31.48 28.47 -12.43
N ARG A 224 32.76 28.28 -12.05
CA ARG A 224 33.16 28.03 -10.66
C ARG A 224 32.68 29.12 -9.71
N LYS A 225 32.74 30.39 -10.14
CA LYS A 225 32.26 31.50 -9.31
C LYS A 225 30.74 31.46 -9.13
N LEU A 226 29.96 31.08 -10.15
CA LEU A 226 28.52 30.87 -10.01
C LEU A 226 28.22 29.73 -9.02
N THR A 227 28.90 28.59 -9.15
CA THR A 227 28.80 27.46 -8.21
C THR A 227 29.10 27.88 -6.77
N SER A 228 30.17 28.65 -6.58
CA SER A 228 30.58 29.13 -5.24
C SER A 228 29.52 30.04 -4.63
N ILE A 229 28.91 30.94 -5.41
CA ILE A 229 27.86 31.84 -4.92
C ILE A 229 26.63 31.05 -4.45
N CYS A 230 26.21 30.02 -5.19
CA CYS A 230 25.10 29.16 -4.77
C CYS A 230 25.43 28.44 -3.44
N GLN A 231 26.65 27.90 -3.32
CA GLN A 231 27.11 27.22 -2.10
C GLN A 231 27.20 28.17 -0.90
N GLU A 232 27.67 29.41 -1.10
CA GLU A 232 27.72 30.46 -0.07
C GLU A 232 26.32 30.84 0.46
N ILE A 233 25.30 30.80 -0.42
CA ILE A 233 23.89 31.04 -0.05
C ILE A 233 23.28 29.84 0.71
N GLY A 234 23.88 28.66 0.58
CA GLY A 234 23.45 27.44 1.26
C GLY A 234 22.46 26.58 0.46
N VAL A 235 22.26 26.84 -0.84
CA VAL A 235 21.43 25.98 -1.70
C VAL A 235 22.23 24.76 -2.15
N VAL A 236 21.58 23.59 -2.20
CA VAL A 236 22.21 22.36 -2.72
C VAL A 236 22.59 22.61 -4.18
N THR A 237 23.88 22.47 -4.51
CA THR A 237 24.39 22.88 -5.82
C THR A 237 25.23 21.78 -6.44
N TYR A 238 24.92 21.42 -7.68
CA TYR A 238 25.73 20.52 -8.50
C TYR A 238 26.20 21.22 -9.77
N GLN A 239 27.47 21.02 -10.10
CA GLN A 239 28.04 21.51 -11.36
C GLN A 239 28.18 20.35 -12.34
N ILE A 240 27.62 20.53 -13.54
CA ILE A 240 27.65 19.55 -14.63
C ILE A 240 28.16 20.22 -15.90
N GLU A 241 28.80 19.46 -16.78
CA GLU A 241 29.16 19.89 -18.14
C GLU A 241 28.15 19.38 -19.16
N GLU A 242 27.61 18.18 -18.93
CA GLU A 242 26.70 17.47 -19.85
C GLU A 242 25.48 16.91 -19.12
N ALA A 243 24.37 16.72 -19.84
CA ALA A 243 23.11 16.25 -19.27
C ALA A 243 23.19 14.84 -18.68
N HIS A 244 24.06 13.97 -19.21
CA HIS A 244 24.22 12.59 -18.72
C HIS A 244 24.83 12.52 -17.31
N GLN A 245 25.43 13.60 -16.80
CA GLN A 245 26.06 13.65 -15.49
C GLN A 245 25.05 13.88 -14.35
N ILE A 246 23.78 14.08 -14.68
CA ILE A 246 22.71 14.27 -13.70
C ILE A 246 22.39 12.91 -13.06
N ASP A 247 22.57 12.81 -11.74
CA ASP A 247 22.12 11.64 -10.99
C ASP A 247 20.62 11.81 -10.63
N PRO A 248 19.74 10.85 -10.99
CA PRO A 248 18.32 10.89 -10.61
C PRO A 248 18.08 11.09 -9.12
N LYS A 249 18.99 10.63 -8.25
CA LYS A 249 18.88 10.79 -6.80
C LYS A 249 18.93 12.25 -6.35
N TRP A 250 19.59 13.12 -7.11
CA TRP A 250 19.67 14.55 -6.80
C TRP A 250 18.31 15.23 -6.90
N LEU A 251 17.43 14.71 -7.76
CA LEU A 251 16.11 15.29 -8.02
C LEU A 251 15.04 14.77 -7.05
N LYS A 252 15.37 13.79 -6.19
CA LYS A 252 14.41 13.22 -5.23
C LYS A 252 14.02 14.26 -4.19
N ASN A 253 12.71 14.44 -3.99
CA ASN A 253 12.10 15.41 -3.06
C ASN A 253 12.40 16.90 -3.36
N VAL A 254 12.91 17.22 -4.56
CA VAL A 254 13.12 18.61 -4.97
C VAL A 254 11.80 19.20 -5.46
N LYS A 255 11.33 20.30 -4.85
CA LYS A 255 10.11 20.99 -5.30
C LYS A 255 10.45 22.00 -6.37
N LYS A 256 11.54 22.76 -6.19
CA LYS A 256 12.01 23.80 -7.10
C LYS A 256 13.46 23.56 -7.50
N LEU A 257 13.68 23.38 -8.80
CA LEU A 257 14.98 23.20 -9.41
C LEU A 257 15.41 24.47 -10.15
N GLY A 258 16.54 25.04 -9.77
CA GLY A 258 17.19 26.13 -10.49
C GLY A 258 18.20 25.62 -11.51
N ILE A 259 18.22 26.20 -12.72
CA ILE A 259 19.22 25.90 -13.74
C ILE A 259 19.90 27.19 -14.20
N ILE A 260 21.23 27.18 -14.22
CA ILE A 260 22.04 28.27 -14.76
C ILE A 260 23.24 27.77 -15.57
N GLY A 261 23.42 28.29 -16.78
CA GLY A 261 24.59 28.07 -17.61
C GLY A 261 25.63 29.18 -17.43
N GLY A 262 26.90 28.77 -17.39
CA GLY A 262 28.05 29.66 -17.49
C GLY A 262 28.08 30.44 -18.82
N ALA A 263 28.95 31.45 -18.91
CA ALA A 263 29.01 32.34 -20.08
C ALA A 263 29.38 31.66 -21.40
N SER A 264 30.09 30.54 -21.30
CA SER A 264 30.52 29.74 -22.45
C SER A 264 29.62 28.53 -22.68
N THR A 265 28.55 28.36 -21.89
CA THR A 265 27.65 27.20 -21.98
C THR A 265 26.61 27.44 -23.07
N PRO A 266 26.50 26.54 -24.07
CA PRO A 266 25.52 26.68 -25.13
C PRO A 266 24.07 26.52 -24.67
N ASP A 267 23.16 27.24 -25.35
CA ASP A 267 21.73 27.17 -25.07
C ASP A 267 21.16 25.76 -25.32
N TRP A 268 21.70 25.00 -26.28
CA TRP A 268 21.27 23.60 -26.49
C TRP A 268 21.69 22.67 -25.37
N THR A 269 22.85 22.87 -24.74
CA THR A 269 23.24 22.08 -23.56
C THR A 269 22.26 22.32 -22.40
N ILE A 270 21.77 23.56 -22.25
CA ILE A 270 20.71 23.87 -21.28
C ILE A 270 19.42 23.14 -21.66
N ARG A 271 19.05 23.11 -22.95
CA ARG A 271 17.88 22.36 -23.44
C ARG A 271 18.00 20.84 -23.25
N GLU A 272 19.17 20.27 -23.45
CA GLU A 272 19.44 18.84 -23.21
C GLU A 272 19.30 18.51 -21.72
N VAL A 273 19.87 19.35 -20.84
CA VAL A 273 19.68 19.22 -19.39
C VAL A 273 18.21 19.32 -19.02
N LEU A 274 17.46 20.27 -19.59
CA LEU A 274 16.02 20.41 -19.36
C LEU A 274 15.25 19.17 -19.83
N GLY A 275 15.58 18.63 -21.01
CA GLY A 275 14.97 17.40 -21.53
C GLY A 275 15.20 16.23 -20.59
N MET A 276 16.46 15.97 -20.23
CA MET A 276 16.84 14.90 -19.30
C MET A 276 16.17 15.05 -17.93
N VAL A 277 16.12 16.26 -17.37
CA VAL A 277 15.46 16.51 -16.08
C VAL A 277 13.95 16.27 -16.18
N ASN A 278 13.31 16.67 -17.28
CA ASN A 278 11.89 16.42 -17.48
C ASN A 278 11.60 14.92 -17.60
N GLU A 279 12.38 14.19 -18.39
CA GLU A 279 12.28 12.72 -18.52
C GLU A 279 12.47 12.03 -17.16
N MET A 280 13.50 12.41 -16.39
CA MET A 280 13.72 11.87 -15.04
C MET A 280 12.58 12.22 -14.08
N ASN A 281 12.02 13.43 -14.17
CA ASN A 281 10.89 13.85 -13.35
C ASN A 281 9.60 13.10 -13.74
N GLU A 282 9.38 12.83 -15.02
CA GLU A 282 8.28 11.96 -15.49
C GLU A 282 8.46 10.55 -14.92
N MET A 283 9.64 9.94 -15.04
CA MET A 283 9.92 8.62 -14.46
C MET A 283 9.73 8.58 -12.92
N LEU A 284 10.14 9.62 -12.20
CA LEU A 284 9.92 9.72 -10.75
C LEU A 284 8.44 9.88 -10.42
N ASN A 285 7.69 10.64 -11.22
CA ASN A 285 6.24 10.79 -11.05
C ASN A 285 5.49 9.51 -11.47
N GLU A 286 5.97 8.76 -12.46
CA GLU A 286 5.44 7.46 -12.87
C GLU A 286 5.67 6.41 -11.78
N GLN A 287 6.85 6.39 -11.13
CA GLN A 287 7.09 5.57 -9.94
C GLN A 287 6.14 5.94 -8.79
N HIS A 288 5.84 7.23 -8.61
CA HIS A 288 4.83 7.69 -7.65
C HIS A 288 3.37 7.44 -8.11
N HIS A 289 3.11 7.34 -9.41
CA HIS A 289 1.79 7.03 -9.97
C HIS A 289 1.52 5.53 -10.02
N GLU A 290 2.51 4.66 -10.15
CA GLU A 290 2.38 3.21 -9.96
C GLU A 290 2.08 2.90 -8.48
N GLU A 291 2.65 3.65 -7.54
CA GLU A 291 2.22 3.61 -6.12
C GLU A 291 0.84 4.27 -5.92
N GLY A 292 0.54 5.39 -6.58
CA GLY A 292 -0.70 6.17 -6.39
C GLY A 292 -1.96 5.64 -7.09
N GLN A 293 -1.84 4.96 -8.23
CA GLN A 293 -2.96 4.28 -8.91
C GLN A 293 -3.37 3.02 -8.14
N GLY A 294 -2.40 2.26 -7.62
CA GLY A 294 -2.67 1.16 -6.71
C GLY A 294 -3.40 1.64 -5.45
N VAL A 295 -2.96 2.76 -4.85
CA VAL A 295 -3.59 3.32 -3.64
C VAL A 295 -5.06 3.72 -3.88
N ASN A 296 -5.41 4.37 -5.00
CA ASN A 296 -6.80 4.74 -5.28
C ASN A 296 -7.71 3.52 -5.50
N GLU A 297 -7.25 2.49 -6.22
CA GLU A 297 -7.99 1.24 -6.37
C GLU A 297 -8.13 0.50 -5.03
N ILE A 298 -7.10 0.54 -4.19
CA ILE A 298 -7.14 -0.03 -2.84
C ILE A 298 -8.15 0.72 -1.96
N TRP A 299 -8.20 2.06 -1.99
CA TRP A 299 -9.20 2.84 -1.26
C TRP A 299 -10.63 2.52 -1.70
N GLN A 300 -10.85 2.37 -3.01
CA GLN A 300 -12.16 1.99 -3.54
C GLN A 300 -12.57 0.58 -3.09
N ARG A 301 -11.62 -0.38 -3.11
CA ARG A 301 -11.84 -1.74 -2.60
C ARG A 301 -12.10 -1.77 -1.09
N LEU A 302 -11.41 -0.94 -0.30
CA LEU A 302 -11.61 -0.81 1.14
C LEU A 302 -12.98 -0.20 1.49
N GLU A 303 -13.43 0.77 0.68
CA GLU A 303 -14.76 1.39 0.83
C GLU A 303 -15.89 0.41 0.50
N GLU A 304 -15.74 -0.36 -0.58
CA GLU A 304 -16.67 -1.45 -0.90
C GLU A 304 -16.71 -2.52 0.20
N ALA A 305 -15.54 -2.91 0.72
CA ALA A 305 -15.45 -3.89 1.79
C ALA A 305 -16.05 -3.39 3.11
N HIS A 306 -15.96 -2.09 3.39
CA HIS A 306 -16.65 -1.47 4.53
C HIS A 306 -18.18 -1.50 4.37
N GLN A 307 -18.69 -1.17 3.17
CA GLN A 307 -20.14 -1.19 2.90
C GLN A 307 -20.74 -2.60 2.89
N LYS A 308 -20.01 -3.57 2.34
CA LYS A 308 -20.45 -4.97 2.23
C LYS A 308 -20.15 -5.80 3.48
N GLY A 309 -19.30 -5.30 4.39
CA GLY A 309 -18.79 -6.07 5.53
C GLY A 309 -18.01 -7.29 5.04
N GLU A 310 -17.01 -7.06 4.20
CA GLU A 310 -16.10 -8.09 3.67
C GLU A 310 -14.81 -8.18 4.48
N ILE A 311 -14.23 -9.39 4.55
CA ILE A 311 -13.01 -9.68 5.30
C ILE A 311 -11.81 -9.31 4.43
N ILE A 312 -10.88 -8.54 5.00
CA ILE A 312 -9.67 -8.06 4.32
C ILE A 312 -8.45 -8.63 5.04
N THR A 313 -7.45 -9.10 4.29
CA THR A 313 -6.18 -9.60 4.84
C THR A 313 -5.11 -8.52 4.81
N GLY A 314 -4.30 -8.43 5.86
CA GLY A 314 -3.20 -7.47 5.98
C GLY A 314 -2.05 -7.96 6.84
N ILE A 315 -0.87 -7.39 6.61
CA ILE A 315 0.36 -7.74 7.34
C ILE A 315 0.59 -6.71 8.43
N VAL A 316 0.80 -7.15 9.67
CA VAL A 316 1.13 -6.25 10.78
C VAL A 316 2.57 -5.75 10.62
N LYS A 317 2.78 -4.44 10.49
CA LYS A 317 4.11 -3.82 10.38
C LYS A 317 4.78 -3.63 11.73
N GLU A 318 4.09 -2.96 12.66
CA GLU A 318 4.69 -2.58 13.95
C GLU A 318 3.64 -2.30 15.04
N VAL A 319 4.12 -2.26 16.29
CA VAL A 319 3.32 -1.93 17.48
C VAL A 319 3.48 -0.45 17.81
N VAL A 320 2.37 0.27 17.97
CA VAL A 320 2.36 1.68 18.38
C VAL A 320 1.67 1.84 19.74
N LYS A 321 1.81 3.03 20.35
CA LYS A 321 1.19 3.34 21.66
C LYS A 321 -0.35 3.32 21.53
N GLY A 322 -0.96 2.17 21.82
CA GLY A 322 -2.40 1.95 21.82
C GLY A 322 -2.94 0.94 20.79
N GLY A 323 -2.08 0.33 19.95
CA GLY A 323 -2.53 -0.59 18.92
C GLY A 323 -1.43 -1.13 18.00
N LEU A 324 -1.83 -1.67 16.85
CA LEU A 324 -0.96 -2.21 15.80
C LEU A 324 -1.15 -1.41 14.51
N LEU A 325 -0.08 -1.17 13.77
CA LEU A 325 -0.13 -0.70 12.39
C LEU A 325 -0.13 -1.89 11.43
N VAL A 326 -1.10 -1.91 10.52
CA VAL A 326 -1.32 -2.98 9.54
C VAL A 326 -1.20 -2.41 8.14
N ASP A 327 -0.47 -3.11 7.29
CA ASP A 327 -0.35 -2.81 5.87
C ASP A 327 -1.38 -3.62 5.07
N LEU A 328 -2.31 -2.90 4.43
CA LEU A 328 -3.29 -3.42 3.47
C LEU A 328 -3.00 -2.94 2.03
N GLY A 329 -1.79 -2.42 1.80
CA GLY A 329 -1.45 -1.56 0.66
C GLY A 329 -1.65 -0.06 0.95
N VAL A 330 -2.35 0.25 2.06
CA VAL A 330 -2.39 1.56 2.73
C VAL A 330 -2.27 1.32 4.24
N GLU A 331 -1.72 2.30 4.97
CA GLU A 331 -1.50 2.17 6.41
C GLU A 331 -2.81 2.26 7.20
N ALA A 332 -3.11 1.21 7.97
CA ALA A 332 -4.30 1.11 8.79
C ALA A 332 -3.94 0.90 10.27
N PHE A 333 -4.74 1.47 11.17
CA PHE A 333 -4.54 1.38 12.61
C PHE A 333 -5.54 0.41 13.25
N MET A 334 -5.04 -0.57 13.99
CA MET A 334 -5.86 -1.49 14.77
C MET A 334 -5.70 -1.24 16.28
N PRO A 335 -6.75 -0.78 16.98
CA PRO A 335 -6.72 -0.67 18.44
C PRO A 335 -6.55 -2.04 19.12
N ALA A 336 -5.75 -2.11 20.18
CA ALA A 336 -5.53 -3.36 20.93
C ALA A 336 -6.84 -3.97 21.47
N SER A 337 -7.84 -3.14 21.81
CA SER A 337 -9.15 -3.57 22.31
C SER A 337 -10.03 -4.30 21.29
N LEU A 338 -9.68 -4.27 20.00
CA LEU A 338 -10.41 -4.90 18.90
C LEU A 338 -9.65 -6.10 18.28
N LEU A 339 -8.55 -6.51 18.91
CA LEU A 339 -7.65 -7.54 18.42
C LEU A 339 -8.13 -8.95 18.75
N ASP A 340 -8.58 -9.19 19.98
CA ASP A 340 -9.07 -10.49 20.42
C ASP A 340 -10.15 -10.35 21.52
N THR A 341 -10.89 -11.42 21.74
CA THR A 341 -11.83 -11.60 22.86
C THR A 341 -11.13 -11.85 24.19
N LYS A 342 -9.84 -12.25 24.18
CA LYS A 342 -9.00 -12.44 25.38
C LYS A 342 -7.96 -11.32 25.51
N TYR A 343 -7.58 -10.99 26.74
CA TYR A 343 -6.47 -10.06 26.99
C TYR A 343 -5.15 -10.72 26.61
N ILE A 344 -4.35 -10.04 25.79
CA ILE A 344 -3.05 -10.52 25.32
C ILE A 344 -1.98 -9.56 25.86
N GLU A 345 -1.05 -10.10 26.65
CA GLU A 345 0.00 -9.31 27.33
C GLU A 345 1.11 -8.83 26.38
N ASP A 346 1.39 -9.57 25.30
CA ASP A 346 2.42 -9.21 24.34
C ASP A 346 1.86 -9.07 22.91
N LEU A 347 1.84 -7.84 22.42
CA LEU A 347 1.36 -7.48 21.09
C LEU A 347 2.43 -7.71 20.00
N ASN A 348 3.71 -7.90 20.39
CA ASN A 348 4.80 -8.09 19.44
C ASN A 348 4.72 -9.41 18.69
N GLN A 349 4.01 -10.41 19.22
CA GLN A 349 3.87 -11.72 18.59
C GLN A 349 3.14 -11.68 17.23
N PHE A 350 2.36 -10.62 16.97
CA PHE A 350 1.60 -10.48 15.74
C PHE A 350 2.34 -9.71 14.64
N VAL A 351 3.50 -9.11 14.96
CA VAL A 351 4.31 -8.37 13.99
C VAL A 351 4.81 -9.32 12.89
N GLY A 352 4.57 -8.98 11.63
CA GLY A 352 4.92 -9.78 10.46
C GLY A 352 3.95 -10.90 10.11
N GLN A 353 2.86 -11.10 10.86
CA GLN A 353 1.83 -12.09 10.53
C GLN A 353 0.74 -11.49 9.61
N GLU A 354 0.26 -12.30 8.67
CA GLU A 354 -0.92 -11.97 7.87
C GLU A 354 -2.19 -12.33 8.67
N LEU A 355 -3.05 -11.35 8.87
CA LEU A 355 -4.26 -11.46 9.68
C LEU A 355 -5.48 -10.95 8.91
N LYS A 356 -6.66 -11.47 9.26
CA LYS A 356 -7.96 -11.10 8.69
C LYS A 356 -8.66 -10.06 9.55
N PHE A 357 -9.20 -9.01 8.92
CA PHE A 357 -9.80 -7.86 9.58
C PHE A 357 -11.09 -7.39 8.89
N PHE A 358 -11.94 -6.73 9.67
CA PHE A 358 -13.00 -5.87 9.14
C PHE A 358 -12.62 -4.40 9.23
N VAL A 359 -12.99 -3.62 8.22
CA VAL A 359 -12.87 -2.16 8.24
C VAL A 359 -14.05 -1.60 9.03
N LYS A 360 -13.77 -1.03 10.21
CA LYS A 360 -14.80 -0.48 11.10
C LYS A 360 -15.06 0.99 10.83
N GLU A 361 -14.02 1.74 10.49
CA GLU A 361 -14.10 3.18 10.22
C GLU A 361 -13.07 3.54 9.15
N LEU A 362 -13.47 4.39 8.21
CA LEU A 362 -12.66 4.83 7.09
C LEU A 362 -12.81 6.34 6.93
N ASP A 363 -11.72 7.09 7.15
CA ASP A 363 -11.62 8.53 6.95
C ASP A 363 -10.60 8.82 5.84
N LYS A 364 -11.12 9.18 4.66
CA LYS A 364 -10.33 9.49 3.47
C LYS A 364 -9.59 10.82 3.56
N GLU A 365 -10.10 11.79 4.32
CA GLU A 365 -9.48 13.12 4.42
C GLU A 365 -8.24 13.08 5.32
N ARG A 366 -8.25 12.17 6.31
CA ARG A 366 -7.15 12.02 7.28
C ARG A 366 -6.30 10.77 7.05
N ASN A 367 -6.51 10.04 5.96
CA ASN A 367 -5.87 8.75 5.68
C ASN A 367 -5.88 7.80 6.88
N LYS A 368 -7.04 7.69 7.56
CA LYS A 368 -7.17 6.91 8.79
C LYS A 368 -8.16 5.77 8.60
N ILE A 369 -7.67 4.55 8.74
CA ILE A 369 -8.48 3.33 8.67
C ILE A 369 -8.41 2.62 10.01
N ILE A 370 -9.56 2.27 10.59
CA ILE A 370 -9.65 1.53 11.84
C ILE A 370 -10.11 0.10 11.56
N LEU A 371 -9.27 -0.87 11.95
CA LEU A 371 -9.53 -2.30 11.75
C LEU A 371 -10.04 -2.98 13.02
N SER A 372 -10.83 -4.05 12.83
CA SER A 372 -11.35 -4.90 13.90
C SER A 372 -11.19 -6.38 13.52
N ARG A 373 -10.41 -7.12 14.29
CA ARG A 373 -10.28 -8.59 14.16
C ARG A 373 -11.38 -9.33 14.93
N LYS A 374 -11.86 -8.73 16.03
CA LYS A 374 -12.92 -9.29 16.88
C LYS A 374 -14.19 -9.65 16.10
N ASP A 375 -14.59 -8.80 15.15
CA ASP A 375 -15.81 -9.01 14.37
C ASP A 375 -15.67 -10.19 13.38
N VAL A 376 -14.46 -10.46 12.88
CA VAL A 376 -14.15 -11.63 12.03
C VAL A 376 -14.32 -12.92 12.83
N LEU A 377 -13.76 -12.96 14.04
CA LEU A 377 -13.86 -14.13 14.91
C LEU A 377 -15.32 -14.42 15.30
N ILE A 378 -16.12 -13.38 15.55
CA ILE A 378 -17.55 -13.53 15.85
C ILE A 378 -18.32 -14.06 14.62
N LYS A 379 -18.00 -13.60 13.42
CA LYS A 379 -18.64 -14.07 12.18
C LYS A 379 -18.28 -15.51 11.87
N GLU A 380 -16.99 -15.87 11.92
CA GLU A 380 -16.54 -17.26 11.73
C GLU A 380 -17.16 -18.21 12.78
N GLN A 381 -17.32 -17.75 14.03
CA GLN A 381 -17.96 -18.53 15.07
C GLN A 381 -19.46 -18.74 14.80
N LYS A 382 -20.17 -17.70 14.34
CA LYS A 382 -21.58 -17.80 13.94
C LYS A 382 -21.79 -18.66 12.69
N GLU A 383 -20.91 -18.58 11.70
CA GLU A 383 -20.98 -19.42 10.49
C GLU A 383 -20.77 -20.89 10.85
N LYS A 384 -19.79 -21.20 11.71
CA LYS A 384 -19.61 -22.56 12.24
C LYS A 384 -20.83 -23.03 13.04
N GLU A 385 -21.41 -22.17 13.87
CA GLU A 385 -22.64 -22.48 14.62
C GLU A 385 -23.80 -22.80 13.66
N GLN A 386 -23.99 -22.01 12.61
CA GLN A 386 -25.03 -22.22 11.61
C GLN A 386 -24.79 -23.48 10.77
N GLU A 387 -23.56 -23.75 10.36
CA GLU A 387 -23.20 -24.95 9.60
C GLU A 387 -23.45 -26.22 10.43
N ILE A 388 -23.06 -26.20 11.69
CA ILE A 388 -23.34 -27.31 12.62
C ILE A 388 -24.86 -27.45 12.79
N LEU A 389 -25.61 -26.36 12.94
CA LEU A 389 -27.07 -26.38 13.09
C LEU A 389 -27.78 -26.93 11.84
N GLN A 390 -27.31 -26.59 10.64
CA GLN A 390 -27.87 -27.10 9.37
C GLN A 390 -27.53 -28.57 9.14
N ASN A 391 -26.35 -29.01 9.57
CA ASN A 391 -25.91 -30.39 9.42
C ASN A 391 -26.48 -31.33 10.48
N LEU A 392 -26.96 -30.81 11.62
CA LEU A 392 -27.59 -31.58 12.69
C LEU A 392 -29.01 -32.02 12.31
N LYS A 393 -29.21 -33.33 12.15
CA LYS A 393 -30.54 -33.93 11.96
C LYS A 393 -31.00 -34.68 13.22
N GLU A 394 -32.31 -34.65 13.49
CA GLU A 394 -32.90 -35.44 14.56
C GLU A 394 -32.57 -36.93 14.37
N GLY A 395 -32.04 -37.59 15.41
CA GLY A 395 -31.57 -38.98 15.39
C GLY A 395 -30.08 -39.19 15.08
N GLN A 396 -29.32 -38.14 14.78
CA GLN A 396 -27.88 -38.24 14.52
C GLN A 396 -27.07 -38.43 15.82
N LYS A 397 -26.03 -39.28 15.77
CA LYS A 397 -25.03 -39.42 16.83
C LYS A 397 -24.01 -38.30 16.74
N VAL A 398 -23.80 -37.59 17.83
CA VAL A 398 -22.87 -36.46 17.93
C VAL A 398 -21.95 -36.64 19.11
N LYS A 399 -20.70 -36.22 18.95
CA LYS A 399 -19.70 -36.18 20.01
C LYS A 399 -19.60 -34.77 20.54
N GLY A 400 -19.47 -34.60 21.84
CA GLY A 400 -19.25 -33.29 22.45
C GLY A 400 -18.60 -33.35 23.81
N ILE A 401 -18.15 -32.20 24.29
CA ILE A 401 -17.39 -32.08 25.53
C ILE A 401 -18.28 -31.46 26.61
N VAL A 402 -18.35 -32.07 27.79
CA VAL A 402 -19.14 -31.53 28.91
C VAL A 402 -18.54 -30.21 29.37
N ARG A 403 -19.28 -29.10 29.22
CA ARG A 403 -18.81 -27.76 29.61
C ARG A 403 -19.23 -27.39 31.02
N ARG A 404 -20.45 -27.76 31.42
CA ARG A 404 -20.99 -27.52 32.77
C ARG A 404 -22.12 -28.50 33.09
N MET A 405 -22.33 -28.75 34.38
CA MET A 405 -23.40 -29.59 34.90
C MET A 405 -24.24 -28.81 35.90
N THR A 406 -25.54 -29.08 35.91
CA THR A 406 -26.52 -28.52 36.86
C THR A 406 -27.48 -29.62 37.29
N ASP A 407 -28.18 -29.43 38.40
CA ASP A 407 -29.07 -30.45 39.01
C ASP A 407 -30.15 -31.01 38.07
N PHE A 408 -30.54 -30.27 37.02
CA PHE A 408 -31.55 -30.69 36.04
C PHE A 408 -30.98 -31.19 34.70
N GLY A 409 -29.65 -31.13 34.47
CA GLY A 409 -29.05 -31.58 33.22
C GLY A 409 -27.59 -31.18 32.99
N VAL A 410 -27.00 -31.78 31.95
CA VAL A 410 -25.60 -31.63 31.53
C VAL A 410 -25.54 -30.81 30.24
N PHE A 411 -24.70 -29.78 30.22
CA PHE A 411 -24.44 -28.97 29.03
C PHE A 411 -23.17 -29.47 28.34
N VAL A 412 -23.33 -29.86 27.08
CA VAL A 412 -22.29 -30.44 26.25
C VAL A 412 -22.03 -29.50 25.07
N ASP A 413 -20.79 -29.09 24.87
CA ASP A 413 -20.37 -28.32 23.71
C ASP A 413 -20.17 -29.26 22.52
N LEU A 414 -20.93 -29.03 21.44
CA LEU A 414 -20.86 -29.78 20.20
C LEU A 414 -19.97 -29.11 19.14
N GLY A 415 -19.07 -28.21 19.56
CA GLY A 415 -18.14 -27.51 18.66
C GLY A 415 -18.66 -26.15 18.19
N GLY A 416 -19.46 -25.48 19.01
CA GLY A 416 -20.03 -24.15 18.70
C GLY A 416 -21.49 -23.97 19.12
N ILE A 417 -22.22 -25.06 19.36
CA ILE A 417 -23.61 -25.08 19.85
C ILE A 417 -23.68 -25.79 21.20
N ASP A 418 -24.46 -25.25 22.13
CA ASP A 418 -24.70 -25.88 23.43
C ASP A 418 -25.82 -26.94 23.33
N GLY A 419 -25.46 -28.19 23.62
CA GLY A 419 -26.38 -29.31 23.79
C GLY A 419 -26.78 -29.51 25.25
N LEU A 420 -28.06 -29.76 25.53
CA LEU A 420 -28.58 -30.06 26.87
C LEU A 420 -29.02 -31.52 26.95
N ILE A 421 -28.43 -32.26 27.89
CA ILE A 421 -28.87 -33.61 28.27
C ILE A 421 -29.63 -33.50 29.59
N HIS A 422 -30.93 -33.76 29.58
CA HIS A 422 -31.72 -33.80 30.81
C HIS A 422 -31.30 -34.98 31.69
N VAL A 423 -31.38 -34.88 33.01
CA VAL A 423 -31.04 -35.97 33.96
C VAL A 423 -31.72 -37.30 33.63
N SER A 424 -32.96 -37.23 33.15
CA SER A 424 -33.74 -38.40 32.73
C SER A 424 -33.28 -39.05 31.42
N ASN A 425 -32.29 -38.49 30.73
CA ASN A 425 -31.73 -38.97 29.46
C ASN A 425 -30.24 -39.37 29.55
N LEU A 426 -29.66 -39.35 30.76
CA LEU A 426 -28.26 -39.73 31.05
C LEU A 426 -28.06 -41.25 31.11
N SER A 427 -28.94 -41.98 31.81
CA SER A 427 -28.84 -43.44 32.00
C SER A 427 -30.22 -44.08 32.18
N TRP A 428 -30.34 -45.38 31.92
CA TRP A 428 -31.55 -46.18 32.15
C TRP A 428 -31.90 -46.34 33.64
N GLU A 429 -30.94 -46.09 34.52
CA GLU A 429 -31.12 -46.06 35.98
C GLU A 429 -31.46 -44.64 36.47
N LYS A 430 -32.08 -44.54 37.64
CA LYS A 430 -32.49 -43.25 38.22
C LYS A 430 -31.24 -42.54 38.75
N VAL A 431 -30.81 -41.48 38.07
CA VAL A 431 -29.66 -40.66 38.45
C VAL A 431 -30.16 -39.32 39.00
N ASP A 432 -29.94 -39.06 40.28
CA ASP A 432 -30.34 -37.82 40.95
C ASP A 432 -29.28 -36.70 40.81
N ASP A 433 -28.00 -37.04 40.66
CA ASP A 433 -26.90 -36.08 40.42
C ASP A 433 -26.06 -36.48 39.19
N PRO A 434 -26.03 -35.65 38.13
CA PRO A 434 -25.19 -35.86 36.94
C PRO A 434 -23.70 -36.05 37.22
N SER A 435 -23.19 -35.47 38.30
CA SER A 435 -21.76 -35.46 38.67
C SER A 435 -21.23 -36.85 39.01
N THR A 436 -22.12 -37.80 39.29
CA THR A 436 -21.78 -39.19 39.60
C THR A 436 -21.44 -40.00 38.34
N VAL A 437 -21.83 -39.51 37.15
CA VAL A 437 -21.76 -40.26 35.89
C VAL A 437 -20.80 -39.62 34.90
N LEU A 438 -20.61 -38.30 34.94
CA LEU A 438 -19.78 -37.54 34.00
C LEU A 438 -18.94 -36.49 34.71
N GLU A 439 -17.76 -36.21 34.16
CA GLU A 439 -16.86 -35.13 34.62
C GLU A 439 -16.87 -33.92 33.66
N VAL A 440 -16.64 -32.71 34.20
CA VAL A 440 -16.48 -31.50 33.38
C VAL A 440 -15.22 -31.65 32.51
N GLY A 441 -15.38 -31.55 31.19
CA GLY A 441 -14.32 -31.76 30.20
C GLY A 441 -14.29 -33.14 29.55
N GLN A 442 -15.16 -34.07 29.97
CA GLN A 442 -15.25 -35.41 29.37
C GLN A 442 -15.95 -35.37 28.00
N GLU A 443 -15.45 -36.18 27.06
CA GLU A 443 -16.08 -36.40 25.75
C GLU A 443 -17.20 -37.43 25.85
N VAL A 444 -18.40 -37.07 25.38
CA VAL A 444 -19.61 -37.90 25.42
C VAL A 444 -20.24 -38.04 24.02
N GLU A 445 -20.75 -39.24 23.71
CA GLU A 445 -21.44 -39.52 22.44
C GLU A 445 -22.96 -39.64 22.67
N ALA A 446 -23.72 -38.63 22.26
CA ALA A 446 -25.16 -38.53 22.49
C ALA A 446 -25.93 -38.42 21.17
N VAL A 447 -27.20 -38.82 21.17
CA VAL A 447 -28.10 -38.71 20.02
C VAL A 447 -28.94 -37.44 20.13
N VAL A 448 -29.10 -36.74 19.01
CA VAL A 448 -29.95 -35.56 18.89
C VAL A 448 -31.42 -35.97 18.95
N LEU A 449 -32.13 -35.53 19.99
CA LEU A 449 -33.58 -35.73 20.10
C LEU A 449 -34.37 -34.63 19.40
N LYS A 450 -33.95 -33.38 19.60
CA LYS A 450 -34.66 -32.21 19.08
C LYS A 450 -33.69 -31.05 18.91
N VAL A 451 -33.80 -30.36 17.78
CA VAL A 451 -33.01 -29.16 17.47
C VAL A 451 -33.91 -27.93 17.59
N ASP A 452 -33.55 -26.99 18.46
CA ASP A 452 -34.22 -25.69 18.56
C ASP A 452 -33.37 -24.65 17.82
N ALA A 453 -33.74 -24.40 16.55
CA ALA A 453 -33.02 -23.53 15.65
C ALA A 453 -33.12 -22.03 16.01
N GLU A 454 -34.13 -21.63 16.79
CA GLU A 454 -34.31 -20.22 17.18
C GLU A 454 -33.43 -19.82 18.36
N LYS A 455 -33.09 -20.77 19.24
CA LYS A 455 -32.31 -20.51 20.46
C LYS A 455 -30.90 -21.08 20.44
N GLY A 456 -30.48 -21.74 19.35
CA GLY A 456 -29.16 -22.35 19.24
C GLY A 456 -28.92 -23.43 20.30
N LYS A 457 -29.95 -24.23 20.61
CA LYS A 457 -29.88 -25.28 21.64
C LYS A 457 -30.34 -26.63 21.09
N VAL A 458 -29.61 -27.69 21.44
CA VAL A 458 -29.92 -29.06 20.99
C VAL A 458 -30.22 -29.94 22.19
N SER A 459 -31.34 -30.65 22.19
CA SER A 459 -31.65 -31.63 23.22
C SER A 459 -31.02 -32.97 22.87
N LEU A 460 -30.19 -33.50 23.76
CA LEU A 460 -29.38 -34.71 23.54
C LEU A 460 -29.81 -35.84 24.50
N SER A 461 -29.61 -37.09 24.08
CA SER A 461 -29.83 -38.27 24.92
C SER A 461 -28.72 -39.30 24.78
N LEU A 462 -28.21 -39.77 25.92
CA LEU A 462 -27.23 -40.85 26.00
C LEU A 462 -27.91 -42.24 25.96
N LYS A 463 -29.21 -42.31 26.27
CA LYS A 463 -29.99 -43.56 26.30
C LYS A 463 -30.10 -44.25 24.94
N ALA A 464 -30.14 -43.50 23.85
CA ALA A 464 -30.33 -44.04 22.50
C ALA A 464 -29.08 -44.76 21.93
N THR A 465 -27.91 -44.53 22.54
CA THR A 465 -26.65 -45.17 22.14
C THR A 465 -26.36 -46.46 22.91
N GLN A 466 -27.05 -46.69 24.03
CA GLN A 466 -26.90 -47.89 24.86
C GLN A 466 -27.92 -48.97 24.46
N PRO A 467 -27.50 -50.25 24.35
CA PRO A 467 -28.43 -51.34 24.02
C PRO A 467 -29.54 -51.42 25.08
N SER A 468 -30.79 -51.45 24.64
CA SER A 468 -31.91 -51.51 25.57
C SER A 468 -31.84 -52.85 26.33
N PRO A 469 -32.04 -52.89 27.66
CA PRO A 469 -32.09 -54.15 28.42
C PRO A 469 -33.06 -55.17 27.82
N PHE A 470 -34.12 -54.69 27.16
CA PHE A 470 -35.10 -55.49 26.42
C PHE A 470 -34.50 -56.22 25.19
N GLU A 471 -33.61 -55.60 24.42
CA GLU A 471 -33.00 -56.23 23.23
C GLU A 471 -32.01 -57.34 23.59
N VAL A 472 -31.27 -57.16 24.69
CA VAL A 472 -30.37 -58.17 25.22
C VAL A 472 -31.16 -59.37 25.76
N HIS A 473 -32.28 -59.13 26.44
CA HIS A 473 -33.11 -60.19 26.98
C HIS A 473 -33.97 -60.90 25.91
N ALA A 474 -34.47 -60.16 24.91
CA ALA A 474 -35.24 -60.73 23.79
C ALA A 474 -34.40 -61.69 22.93
N LYS A 475 -33.07 -61.48 22.81
CA LYS A 475 -32.17 -62.44 22.14
C LYS A 475 -32.05 -63.79 22.86
N ASN A 476 -32.33 -63.84 24.16
CA ASN A 476 -32.19 -65.04 24.99
C ASN A 476 -33.50 -65.80 25.23
N LEU A 477 -34.65 -65.26 24.79
CA LEU A 477 -35.98 -65.86 24.99
C LEU A 477 -36.47 -66.54 23.71
N LYS A 478 -36.83 -67.83 23.76
CA LYS A 478 -37.47 -68.54 22.64
C LYS A 478 -38.98 -68.65 22.87
N LYS A 479 -39.78 -68.55 21.79
CA LYS A 479 -41.23 -68.81 21.86
C LYS A 479 -41.46 -70.22 22.41
N GLY A 480 -42.18 -70.32 23.52
CA GLY A 480 -42.44 -71.57 24.23
C GLY A 480 -41.71 -71.77 25.56
N ASP A 481 -40.74 -70.93 25.92
CA ASP A 481 -40.05 -71.02 27.22
C ASP A 481 -40.98 -70.69 28.39
N ILE A 482 -40.84 -71.44 29.49
CA ILE A 482 -41.54 -71.21 30.76
C ILE A 482 -40.61 -70.45 31.70
N ILE A 483 -41.02 -69.26 32.07
CA ILE A 483 -40.25 -68.31 32.88
C ILE A 483 -41.05 -67.93 34.12
N THR A 484 -40.37 -67.64 35.22
CA THR A 484 -41.02 -67.19 36.46
C THR A 484 -40.94 -65.67 36.49
N GLY A 485 -42.05 -64.99 36.75
CA GLY A 485 -42.11 -63.54 36.81
C GLY A 485 -43.05 -63.05 37.91
N LYS A 486 -42.84 -61.82 38.36
CA LYS A 486 -43.60 -61.20 39.44
C LYS A 486 -44.64 -60.24 38.88
N VAL A 487 -45.89 -60.33 39.33
CA VAL A 487 -46.95 -59.40 38.90
C VAL A 487 -46.66 -58.01 39.46
N VAL A 488 -46.39 -57.04 38.59
CA VAL A 488 -46.13 -55.63 38.98
C VAL A 488 -47.37 -54.78 38.90
N ARG A 489 -48.26 -55.05 37.92
CA ARG A 489 -49.46 -54.24 37.69
C ARG A 489 -50.60 -55.07 37.11
N LEU A 490 -51.82 -54.81 37.55
CA LEU A 490 -53.04 -55.39 37.00
C LEU A 490 -53.84 -54.30 36.27
N ALA A 491 -54.37 -54.62 35.10
CA ALA A 491 -55.27 -53.77 34.32
C ALA A 491 -56.51 -54.56 33.90
N ASP A 492 -57.61 -53.90 33.55
CA ASP A 492 -58.90 -54.57 33.27
C ASP A 492 -58.83 -55.60 32.12
N PHE A 493 -57.86 -55.47 31.21
CA PHE A 493 -57.66 -56.35 30.04
C PHE A 493 -56.48 -57.33 30.19
N GLY A 494 -55.72 -57.29 31.28
CA GLY A 494 -54.59 -58.20 31.49
C GLY A 494 -53.69 -57.89 32.69
N ALA A 495 -52.74 -58.78 32.97
CA ALA A 495 -51.75 -58.65 34.03
C ALA A 495 -50.36 -58.37 33.45
N PHE A 496 -49.65 -57.40 34.00
CA PHE A 496 -48.25 -57.11 33.69
C PHE A 496 -47.34 -57.87 34.66
N VAL A 497 -46.52 -58.75 34.10
CA VAL A 497 -45.61 -59.62 34.84
C VAL A 497 -44.18 -59.21 34.48
N GLN A 498 -43.41 -58.80 35.49
CA GLN A 498 -41.99 -58.51 35.38
C GLN A 498 -41.21 -59.82 35.38
N ILE A 499 -40.46 -60.04 34.31
CA ILE A 499 -39.66 -61.27 34.11
C ILE A 499 -38.20 -61.01 34.44
N ALA A 500 -37.72 -59.81 34.13
CA ALA A 500 -36.37 -59.36 34.40
C ALA A 500 -36.40 -57.86 34.71
N PRO A 501 -35.33 -57.29 35.33
CA PRO A 501 -35.26 -55.87 35.61
C PRO A 501 -35.52 -55.03 34.35
N ASN A 502 -36.55 -54.17 34.38
CA ASN A 502 -36.99 -53.33 33.26
C ASN A 502 -37.57 -54.06 32.03
N VAL A 503 -38.00 -55.33 32.18
CA VAL A 503 -38.70 -56.10 31.12
C VAL A 503 -40.03 -56.64 31.67
N ASP A 504 -41.13 -56.05 31.17
CA ASP A 504 -42.48 -56.43 31.54
C ASP A 504 -43.18 -57.14 30.36
N GLY A 505 -43.85 -58.25 30.65
CA GLY A 505 -44.72 -58.95 29.70
C GLY A 505 -46.19 -58.88 30.10
N LEU A 506 -47.06 -58.91 29.09
CA LEU A 506 -48.50 -58.80 29.22
C LEU A 506 -49.15 -60.19 29.11
N VAL A 507 -49.93 -60.56 30.12
CA VAL A 507 -50.82 -61.72 30.10
C VAL A 507 -52.25 -61.22 29.86
N HIS A 508 -52.85 -61.55 28.72
CA HIS A 508 -54.24 -61.19 28.44
C HIS A 508 -55.19 -61.97 29.35
N VAL A 509 -56.35 -61.40 29.74
CA VAL A 509 -57.34 -62.06 30.62
C VAL A 509 -57.73 -63.48 30.16
N SER A 510 -57.76 -63.72 28.85
CA SER A 510 -58.08 -65.01 28.23
C SER A 510 -56.97 -66.08 28.33
N GLN A 511 -55.78 -65.71 28.83
CA GLN A 511 -54.59 -66.56 28.96
C GLN A 511 -54.21 -66.80 30.44
N ILE A 512 -55.06 -66.35 31.39
CA ILE A 512 -54.85 -66.48 32.83
C ILE A 512 -55.43 -67.81 33.38
N SER A 513 -56.58 -68.28 32.86
CA SER A 513 -57.23 -69.53 33.28
C SER A 513 -58.16 -70.10 32.19
N ASP A 514 -58.63 -71.34 32.34
CA ASP A 514 -59.54 -72.04 31.41
C ASP A 514 -61.03 -71.66 31.54
N GLU A 515 -61.41 -70.90 32.57
CA GLU A 515 -62.77 -70.38 32.78
C GLU A 515 -62.88 -68.87 32.49
N HIS A 516 -64.09 -68.40 32.14
CA HIS A 516 -64.34 -67.01 31.71
C HIS A 516 -64.27 -66.03 32.90
N ILE A 517 -63.16 -65.29 33.02
CA ILE A 517 -62.92 -64.32 34.10
C ILE A 517 -63.26 -62.90 33.64
N LYS A 518 -64.01 -62.14 34.44
CA LYS A 518 -64.36 -60.72 34.14
C LYS A 518 -63.30 -59.72 34.58
N LYS A 519 -62.47 -60.02 35.60
CA LYS A 519 -61.36 -59.17 36.06
C LYS A 519 -60.14 -60.01 36.49
N PRO A 520 -58.92 -59.65 36.06
CA PRO A 520 -57.71 -60.42 36.41
C PRO A 520 -57.31 -60.33 37.90
N GLY A 521 -57.89 -59.40 38.67
CA GLY A 521 -57.65 -59.25 40.11
C GLY A 521 -58.30 -60.31 40.99
N ASP A 522 -59.19 -61.14 40.44
CA ASP A 522 -59.86 -62.22 41.21
C ASP A 522 -58.96 -63.46 41.39
N VAL A 523 -57.86 -63.56 40.62
CA VAL A 523 -56.99 -64.76 40.58
C VAL A 523 -55.52 -64.42 40.88
N LEU A 524 -55.10 -63.17 40.71
CA LEU A 524 -53.71 -62.74 40.85
C LEU A 524 -53.60 -61.53 41.77
N SER A 525 -52.66 -61.57 42.71
CA SER A 525 -52.34 -60.43 43.57
C SER A 525 -51.08 -59.70 43.08
N ILE A 526 -51.05 -58.38 43.25
CA ILE A 526 -49.86 -57.56 42.95
C ILE A 526 -48.70 -58.06 43.85
N GLY A 527 -47.60 -58.47 43.22
CA GLY A 527 -46.41 -59.02 43.87
C GLY A 527 -46.32 -60.55 43.90
N GLN A 528 -47.31 -61.27 43.38
CA GLN A 528 -47.29 -62.73 43.28
C GLN A 528 -46.31 -63.22 42.20
N GLU A 529 -45.55 -64.28 42.49
CA GLU A 529 -44.72 -64.98 41.50
C GLU A 529 -45.56 -66.00 40.73
N VAL A 530 -45.52 -65.93 39.41
CA VAL A 530 -46.24 -66.82 38.51
C VAL A 530 -45.31 -67.39 37.43
N LYS A 531 -45.52 -68.66 37.10
CA LYS A 531 -44.87 -69.28 35.94
C LYS A 531 -45.71 -69.00 34.69
N VAL A 532 -45.07 -68.39 33.70
CA VAL A 532 -45.70 -67.93 32.46
C VAL A 532 -44.92 -68.46 31.27
N LYS A 533 -45.63 -68.89 30.23
CA LYS A 533 -45.05 -69.33 28.97
C LYS A 533 -45.05 -68.20 27.95
N VAL A 534 -43.95 -68.03 27.23
CA VAL A 534 -43.82 -67.00 26.18
C VAL A 534 -44.58 -67.43 24.93
N LEU A 535 -45.67 -66.72 24.60
CA LEU A 535 -46.44 -66.96 23.38
C LEU A 535 -45.86 -66.21 22.17
N ASP A 536 -45.52 -64.94 22.37
CA ASP A 536 -45.02 -64.10 21.30
C ASP A 536 -44.07 -63.03 21.80
N VAL A 537 -43.05 -62.74 20.99
CA VAL A 537 -42.01 -61.74 21.27
C VAL A 537 -41.99 -60.77 20.10
N ASP A 538 -42.53 -59.57 20.31
CA ASP A 538 -42.48 -58.49 19.32
C ASP A 538 -41.37 -57.52 19.72
N VAL A 539 -40.23 -57.66 19.03
CA VAL A 539 -39.01 -56.86 19.24
C VAL A 539 -39.21 -55.41 18.76
N ALA A 540 -40.06 -55.18 17.76
CA ALA A 540 -40.31 -53.85 17.20
C ALA A 540 -41.24 -53.02 18.07
N ALA A 541 -42.29 -53.64 18.65
CA ALA A 541 -43.24 -52.97 19.53
C ALA A 541 -42.82 -52.97 21.02
N LYS A 542 -41.70 -53.62 21.39
CA LYS A 542 -41.28 -53.89 22.77
C LYS A 542 -42.38 -54.54 23.62
N LYS A 543 -43.11 -55.52 23.04
CA LYS A 543 -44.21 -56.23 23.70
C LYS A 543 -43.89 -57.71 23.82
N LEU A 544 -44.06 -58.25 25.03
CA LEU A 544 -43.91 -59.67 25.31
C LEU A 544 -45.27 -60.23 25.74
N SER A 545 -45.84 -61.15 24.97
CA SER A 545 -47.14 -61.77 25.26
C SER A 545 -46.95 -63.09 25.98
N LEU A 546 -47.59 -63.24 27.13
CA LEU A 546 -47.39 -64.34 28.07
C LEU A 546 -48.70 -65.09 28.36
N SER A 547 -48.62 -66.38 28.68
CA SER A 547 -49.76 -67.21 29.09
C SER A 547 -49.47 -68.02 30.34
N ILE A 548 -50.40 -68.01 31.30
CA ILE A 548 -50.38 -68.83 32.52
C ILE A 548 -51.06 -70.19 32.24
N LYS A 549 -52.03 -70.22 31.32
CA LYS A 549 -52.85 -71.38 30.97
C LYS A 549 -52.03 -72.56 30.40
N GLU A 550 -51.06 -72.29 29.53
CA GLU A 550 -50.22 -73.34 28.92
C GLU A 550 -49.09 -73.87 29.82
N ALA A 551 -48.92 -73.32 31.02
CA ALA A 551 -47.86 -73.74 31.96
C ALA A 551 -48.32 -74.83 32.96
N LYS A 552 -49.61 -75.23 32.96
CA LYS A 552 -50.13 -76.32 33.81
C LYS A 552 -50.05 -77.68 33.09
N PRO A 553 -49.56 -78.75 33.73
CA PRO A 553 -49.60 -80.10 33.15
C PRO A 553 -51.05 -80.60 33.00
N LYS A 554 -51.36 -81.29 31.91
CA LYS A 554 -52.63 -82.01 31.73
C LYS A 554 -52.67 -83.19 32.72
N GLU A 555 -53.62 -83.19 33.65
CA GLU A 555 -53.95 -84.37 34.45
C GLU A 555 -54.96 -85.24 33.70
N ASP A 556 -54.61 -86.51 33.45
CA ASP A 556 -55.52 -87.54 32.96
C ASP A 556 -56.51 -87.95 34.06
N PHE A 557 -57.81 -87.92 33.74
CA PHE A 557 -58.89 -88.38 34.62
C PHE A 557 -59.13 -89.89 34.48
N THR A 558 -59.09 -90.63 35.59
CA THR A 558 -59.96 -91.80 35.94
C THR A 558 -59.73 -92.13 37.44
N LYS A 559 -60.67 -92.48 38.33
CA LYS A 559 -62.13 -92.70 38.39
C LYS A 559 -62.56 -92.83 39.88
N TYR A 560 -63.89 -92.73 40.13
CA TYR A 560 -64.72 -93.16 41.30
C TYR A 560 -64.79 -92.25 42.54
N GLU A 561 -65.94 -91.92 43.15
CA GLU A 561 -67.38 -91.94 42.79
C GLU A 561 -68.20 -91.21 43.89
N GLN A 562 -69.33 -90.63 43.48
CA GLN A 562 -70.64 -90.48 44.17
C GLN A 562 -70.93 -89.41 45.27
N ASN A 563 -71.92 -88.57 44.90
CA ASN A 563 -73.12 -88.11 45.62
C ASN A 563 -72.97 -87.09 46.77
N GLU A 564 -73.84 -86.09 46.94
CA GLU A 564 -75.07 -85.67 46.26
C GLU A 564 -75.38 -84.22 46.69
N ASN A 565 -75.80 -83.41 45.72
CA ASN A 565 -76.80 -82.34 45.74
C ASN A 565 -77.28 -81.72 47.09
N LEU A 566 -77.46 -80.39 47.13
CA LEU A 566 -78.68 -79.70 46.65
C LEU A 566 -78.67 -78.18 46.96
N ASN A 567 -79.05 -77.43 45.92
CA ASN A 567 -79.96 -76.26 45.88
C ASN A 567 -79.54 -74.88 46.48
N VAL A 568 -79.43 -73.78 45.69
CA VAL A 568 -80.47 -73.02 44.90
C VAL A 568 -81.38 -72.23 45.87
N THR A 569 -81.63 -70.92 45.82
CA THR A 569 -81.34 -69.77 44.90
C THR A 569 -81.68 -68.46 45.63
N LEU A 570 -81.28 -67.34 45.02
CA LEU A 570 -81.86 -65.99 45.20
C LEU A 570 -83.38 -66.02 45.46
N GLY A 571 -83.83 -65.40 46.55
CA GLY A 571 -85.28 -65.34 46.83
C GLY A 571 -85.70 -64.95 48.24
N GLU A 572 -84.87 -64.25 49.00
CA GLU A 572 -85.30 -63.50 50.18
C GLU A 572 -84.59 -62.15 50.11
N ARG A 573 -85.17 -61.02 50.39
CA ARG A 573 -86.49 -60.60 50.82
C ARG A 573 -86.29 -59.09 50.82
N PHE A 574 -87.25 -58.34 50.29
CA PHE A 574 -87.67 -57.07 50.87
C PHE A 574 -86.55 -56.06 51.15
N GLY A 575 -86.48 -54.98 50.40
CA GLY A 575 -87.63 -54.12 50.26
C GLY A 575 -87.21 -52.75 50.75
N ASP A 576 -87.92 -51.77 50.20
CA ASP A 576 -87.91 -50.38 50.59
C ASP A 576 -87.60 -50.18 52.07
N LEU A 577 -86.84 -49.13 52.38
CA LEU A 577 -87.33 -48.00 53.17
C LEU A 577 -86.16 -47.23 53.78
N PHE A 578 -86.12 -45.96 53.41
CA PHE A 578 -85.75 -44.82 54.23
C PHE A 578 -84.28 -44.50 54.55
N LYS A 579 -83.97 -43.27 54.09
CA LYS A 579 -83.33 -42.13 54.80
C LYS A 579 -81.80 -42.16 54.88
N LYS A 580 -81.12 -41.21 54.19
CA LYS A 580 -80.91 -39.78 54.57
C LYS A 580 -79.89 -39.68 55.71
N GLU A 581 -78.96 -38.73 55.78
CA GLU A 581 -79.00 -37.27 55.50
C GLU A 581 -77.59 -36.83 55.02
N GLU A 582 -77.39 -35.81 54.18
CA GLU A 582 -78.23 -34.67 53.77
C GLU A 582 -78.28 -34.49 52.25
#